data_AF-A0A1G0RQB7-F1
#
_entry.id   AF-A0A1G0RQB7-F1
#
_cell.length_a   1.000
_cell.length_b   1.000
_cell.length_c   1.000
_cell.angle_alpha   90.00
_cell.angle_beta   90.00
_cell.angle_gamma   90.00
#
_symmetry.space_group_name_H-M   'P 1'
#
loop_
_entity.id
_entity.type
_entity.pdbx_description
1 polymer ?
#
loop_
_entity_poly.entity_id
_entity_poly.type
_entity_poly.pdbx_seq_one_letter_code
_entity_poly.pdbx_strand_id
1 'polypeptide(L)'
;MRTLQRIESGVVTPRSYTIKTIFAALEYNINDSLENMSSKFSKTELVIPNWLEQFYRYVFDLFNLKTNTMKKITILTSTFLIIGFSLFALCSESKAQKKNDGKHNSVKSKYITSNGRGIVYLFPRNLSWHIANMKDTADYKFGNDLVQEYKHNIFLNKEFVGLAHLGDTVILDQGKIEIRRPYFWEFVSPSGKGIVYVFPKNLKMSFAANNNSDNMNIGGSQIRECDNKIFLNGKYCGIANAGDSVIFKKGSFLSRSTLCIKKGL
;
A
#
# COMPACT_ATOMS: atom_id res chain seq x y z
N MET A 1 -48.08 1.99 40.10
CA MET A 1 -47.22 0.94 39.52
C MET A 1 -46.52 1.34 38.20
N ARG A 2 -47.24 1.87 37.19
CA ARG A 2 -46.70 2.10 35.84
C ARG A 2 -45.43 2.97 35.74
N THR A 3 -45.25 3.93 36.65
CA THR A 3 -44.06 4.80 36.65
C THR A 3 -42.79 4.07 37.13
N LEU A 4 -42.93 3.17 38.10
CA LEU A 4 -41.81 2.43 38.68
C LEU A 4 -41.26 1.41 37.67
N GLN A 5 -42.16 0.72 36.96
CA GLN A 5 -41.79 -0.20 35.87
C GLN A 5 -41.06 0.51 34.72
N ARG A 6 -41.38 1.78 34.44
CA ARG A 6 -40.70 2.55 33.38
C ARG A 6 -39.31 3.06 33.79
N ILE A 7 -39.10 3.25 35.10
CA ILE A 7 -37.77 3.56 35.66
C ILE A 7 -36.91 2.28 35.60
N GLU A 8 -37.48 1.14 36.00
CA GLU A 8 -36.81 -0.16 35.92
C GLU A 8 -36.43 -0.54 34.49
N SER A 9 -37.29 -0.25 33.51
CA SER A 9 -37.02 -0.48 32.09
C SER A 9 -36.10 0.55 31.44
N GLY A 10 -35.59 1.55 32.18
CA GLY A 10 -34.69 2.59 31.68
C GLY A 10 -35.32 3.59 30.69
N VAL A 11 -36.64 3.56 30.51
CA VAL A 11 -37.38 4.42 29.56
C VAL A 11 -37.56 5.84 30.11
N VAL A 12 -37.47 6.00 31.43
CA VAL A 12 -37.63 7.30 32.10
C VAL A 12 -36.50 7.50 33.10
N THR A 13 -35.77 8.61 32.97
CA THR A 13 -34.73 9.03 33.91
C THR A 13 -35.38 9.74 35.11
N PRO A 14 -35.31 9.19 36.34
CA PRO A 14 -35.89 9.81 37.51
C PRO A 14 -35.13 11.09 37.91
N ARG A 15 -35.86 12.06 38.48
CA ARG A 15 -35.24 13.24 39.11
C ARG A 15 -34.50 12.83 40.39
N SER A 16 -33.46 13.58 40.76
CA SER A 16 -32.58 13.26 41.89
C SER A 16 -33.31 13.01 43.22
N TYR A 17 -34.42 13.70 43.46
CA TYR A 17 -35.26 13.48 44.64
C TYR A 17 -35.88 12.08 44.66
N THR A 18 -36.41 11.61 43.53
CA THR A 18 -37.02 10.27 43.40
C THR A 18 -35.99 9.16 43.59
N ILE A 19 -34.77 9.37 43.08
CA ILE A 19 -33.65 8.45 43.28
C ILE A 19 -33.34 8.31 44.77
N LYS A 20 -33.27 9.43 45.50
CA LYS A 20 -33.05 9.43 46.96
C LYS A 20 -34.13 8.66 47.71
N THR A 21 -35.40 8.86 47.35
CA THR A 21 -36.52 8.17 48.00
C THR A 21 -36.50 6.66 47.76
N ILE A 22 -36.16 6.21 46.54
CA ILE A 22 -36.05 4.77 46.22
C ILE A 22 -34.92 4.13 47.03
N PHE A 23 -33.74 4.75 47.07
CA PHE A 23 -32.62 4.22 47.85
C PHE A 23 -32.88 4.23 49.36
N ALA A 24 -33.54 5.26 49.89
CA ALA A 24 -33.94 5.29 51.29
C ALA A 24 -34.93 4.16 51.65
N ALA A 25 -35.88 3.86 50.75
CA ALA A 25 -36.82 2.75 50.93
C ALA A 25 -36.15 1.36 50.81
N LEU A 26 -35.02 1.27 50.10
CA LEU A 26 -34.19 0.06 49.99
C LEU A 26 -33.12 0.00 51.10
N GLU A 27 -33.18 0.88 52.10
CA GLU A 27 -32.17 1.02 53.17
C GLU A 27 -30.73 1.21 52.65
N TYR A 28 -30.59 1.74 51.44
CA TYR A 28 -29.31 1.99 50.79
C TYR A 28 -28.84 3.41 51.09
N ASN A 29 -27.84 3.55 51.97
CA ASN A 29 -27.30 4.84 52.35
C ASN A 29 -26.40 5.41 51.24
N ILE A 30 -26.92 6.37 50.47
CA ILE A 30 -26.20 6.97 49.33
C ILE A 30 -24.90 7.65 49.78
N ASN A 31 -24.87 8.20 51.00
CA ASN A 31 -23.67 8.85 51.55
C ASN A 31 -22.54 7.84 51.75
N ASP A 32 -22.85 6.63 52.24
CA ASP A 32 -21.85 5.57 52.38
C ASP A 32 -21.40 5.08 51.01
N SER A 33 -22.25 5.15 49.97
CA SER A 33 -21.89 4.70 48.62
C SER A 33 -21.10 5.73 47.80
N LEU A 34 -21.25 7.04 48.03
CA LEU A 34 -20.46 8.07 47.33
C LEU A 34 -19.04 8.15 47.89
N GLU A 35 -18.91 8.02 49.22
CA GLU A 35 -17.63 7.86 49.90
C GLU A 35 -16.98 6.51 49.54
N ASN A 36 -17.79 5.44 49.35
CA ASN A 36 -17.29 4.15 48.88
C ASN A 36 -17.13 3.98 47.35
N MET A 37 -17.69 4.87 46.52
CA MET A 37 -17.51 4.87 45.06
C MET A 37 -16.25 5.66 44.67
N SER A 38 -15.87 6.66 45.47
CA SER A 38 -14.52 7.23 45.51
C SER A 38 -13.47 6.18 45.94
N SER A 39 -13.83 5.30 46.90
CA SER A 39 -12.91 4.27 47.42
C SER A 39 -12.88 2.95 46.63
N LYS A 40 -13.84 2.71 45.71
CA LYS A 40 -13.85 1.52 44.82
C LYS A 40 -13.24 1.75 43.45
N PHE A 41 -13.06 2.99 43.02
CA PHE A 41 -12.24 3.31 41.83
C PHE A 41 -10.72 3.36 42.14
N SER A 42 -10.33 3.14 43.39
CA SER A 42 -8.94 3.23 43.87
C SER A 42 -8.36 1.90 44.39
N LYS A 43 -8.97 0.76 44.05
CA LYS A 43 -8.43 -0.59 44.33
C LYS A 43 -8.06 -1.40 43.08
N THR A 44 -7.70 -0.71 42.00
CA THR A 44 -6.58 -1.13 41.18
C THR A 44 -5.45 -0.18 41.53
N GLU A 45 -4.32 -0.71 41.99
CA GLU A 45 -3.09 0.04 42.24
C GLU A 45 -2.73 0.87 41.00
N LEU A 46 -3.23 2.09 40.95
CA LEU A 46 -2.69 3.16 40.16
C LEU A 46 -2.36 4.22 41.19
N VAL A 47 -1.14 4.12 41.69
CA VAL A 47 -0.42 5.22 42.30
C VAL A 47 -0.49 6.34 41.26
N ILE A 48 -1.51 7.18 41.33
CA ILE A 48 -1.55 8.44 40.60
C ILE A 48 -0.58 9.32 41.40
N PRO A 49 0.67 9.53 40.94
CA PRO A 49 1.63 10.30 41.69
C PRO A 49 1.02 11.67 42.01
N ASN A 50 1.22 12.17 43.24
CA ASN A 50 0.76 13.50 43.66
C ASN A 50 1.15 14.62 42.66
N TRP A 51 2.19 14.38 41.85
CA TRP A 51 2.57 15.23 40.74
C TRP A 51 1.49 15.40 39.66
N LEU A 52 0.67 14.39 39.36
CA LEU A 52 -0.43 14.50 38.39
C LEU A 52 -1.57 15.39 38.91
N GLU A 53 -1.86 15.36 40.21
CA GLU A 53 -2.84 16.28 40.81
C GLU A 53 -2.34 17.73 40.74
N GLN A 54 -1.05 17.95 41.06
CA GLN A 54 -0.41 19.25 40.93
C GLN A 54 -0.36 19.72 39.46
N PHE A 55 -0.06 18.82 38.53
CA PHE A 55 -0.06 19.08 37.10
C PHE A 55 -1.45 19.47 36.61
N TYR A 56 -2.49 18.76 37.05
CA TYR A 56 -3.87 19.06 36.67
C TYR A 56 -4.32 20.44 37.17
N ARG A 57 -3.99 20.80 38.42
CA ARG A 57 -4.22 22.15 38.95
C ARG A 57 -3.48 23.21 38.14
N TYR A 58 -2.23 22.96 37.78
CA TYR A 58 -1.43 23.87 36.96
C TYR A 58 -2.02 24.05 35.55
N VAL A 59 -2.44 22.96 34.91
CA VAL A 59 -3.12 22.99 33.61
C VAL A 59 -4.43 23.79 33.71
N PHE A 60 -5.25 23.53 34.74
CA PHE A 60 -6.50 24.28 34.94
C PHE A 60 -6.27 25.78 35.21
N ASP A 61 -5.24 26.12 35.97
CA ASP A 61 -4.88 27.52 36.25
C ASP A 61 -4.28 28.24 35.03
N LEU A 62 -3.69 27.48 34.10
CA LEU A 62 -3.27 27.95 32.79
C LEU A 62 -4.47 28.30 31.90
N PHE A 63 -5.56 27.54 31.99
CA PHE A 63 -6.83 27.81 31.30
C PHE A 63 -7.69 28.87 31.99
N ASN A 64 -7.41 29.22 33.25
CA ASN A 64 -8.10 30.28 33.97
C ASN A 64 -7.57 31.67 33.53
N LEU A 65 -8.06 32.12 32.37
CA LEU A 65 -7.59 33.28 31.60
C LEU A 65 -7.92 34.66 32.20
N LYS A 66 -8.42 34.74 33.44
CA LYS A 66 -9.03 35.96 34.00
C LYS A 66 -8.02 37.06 34.40
N THR A 67 -6.73 36.72 34.55
CA THR A 67 -5.67 37.65 34.97
C THR A 67 -4.44 37.49 34.06
N ASN A 68 -4.17 38.49 33.21
CA ASN A 68 -3.12 38.54 32.18
C ASN A 68 -3.32 37.64 30.95
N THR A 69 -4.45 37.84 30.27
CA THR A 69 -4.89 37.17 29.03
C THR A 69 -3.81 37.06 27.94
N MET A 70 -3.06 38.11 27.63
CA MET A 70 -2.19 38.10 26.43
C MET A 70 -0.92 37.27 26.56
N LYS A 71 -0.26 37.22 27.73
CA LYS A 71 1.00 36.46 27.89
C LYS A 71 0.77 34.95 28.02
N LYS A 72 -0.34 34.54 28.64
CA LYS A 72 -0.68 33.12 28.83
C LYS A 72 -1.10 32.45 27.52
N ILE A 73 -1.79 33.17 26.63
CA ILE A 73 -2.18 32.64 25.31
C ILE A 73 -0.94 32.33 24.46
N THR A 74 0.08 33.19 24.47
CA THR A 74 1.32 32.94 23.70
C THR A 74 2.06 31.68 24.15
N ILE A 75 2.09 31.41 25.47
CA ILE A 75 2.73 30.21 26.02
C ILE A 75 1.93 28.96 25.64
N LEU A 76 0.59 29.04 25.70
CA LEU A 76 -0.30 27.94 25.36
C LEU A 76 -0.27 27.61 23.86
N THR A 77 -0.24 28.61 22.97
CA THR A 77 -0.16 28.38 21.52
C THR A 77 1.18 27.83 21.08
N SER A 78 2.28 28.34 21.66
CA SER A 78 3.63 27.85 21.38
C SER A 78 3.80 26.37 21.76
N THR A 79 3.32 25.98 22.94
CA THR A 79 3.37 24.58 23.40
C THR A 79 2.51 23.65 22.52
N PHE A 80 1.32 24.09 22.10
CA PHE A 80 0.47 23.30 21.20
C PHE A 80 1.10 23.09 19.82
N LEU A 81 1.79 24.10 19.28
CA LEU A 81 2.48 23.99 17.99
C LEU A 81 3.63 22.99 18.04
N ILE A 82 4.44 22.99 19.10
CA ILE A 82 5.55 22.04 19.27
C ILE A 82 5.03 20.60 19.35
N ILE A 83 3.96 20.38 20.10
CA ILE A 83 3.32 19.06 20.23
C ILE A 83 2.70 18.64 18.89
N GLY A 84 2.02 19.54 18.19
CA GLY A 84 1.45 19.27 16.87
C GLY A 84 2.50 18.90 15.83
N PHE A 85 3.63 19.62 15.80
CA PHE A 85 4.70 19.37 14.83
C PHE A 85 5.44 18.06 15.10
N SER A 86 5.65 17.72 16.38
CA SER A 86 6.27 16.45 16.76
C SER A 86 5.38 15.25 16.46
N LEU A 87 4.07 15.34 16.73
CA LEU A 87 3.11 14.31 16.33
C LEU A 87 3.03 14.17 14.81
N PHE A 88 3.02 15.29 14.07
CA PHE A 88 3.03 15.27 12.61
C PHE A 88 4.29 14.59 12.05
N ALA A 89 5.47 14.85 12.64
CA ALA A 89 6.71 14.21 12.25
C ALA A 89 6.71 12.70 12.52
N LEU A 90 6.10 12.25 13.63
CA LEU A 90 5.99 10.84 13.97
C LEU A 90 4.94 10.10 13.11
N CYS A 91 3.86 10.76 12.72
CA CYS A 91 2.83 10.18 11.85
C CYS A 91 3.17 10.26 10.36
N SER A 92 4.16 11.08 9.99
CA SER A 92 4.65 11.16 8.62
C SER A 92 5.49 9.92 8.31
N GLU A 93 4.84 8.86 7.85
CA GLU A 93 5.53 7.75 7.20
C GLU A 93 6.22 8.27 5.94
N SER A 94 7.51 8.59 6.07
CA SER A 94 8.34 9.01 4.96
C SER A 94 8.59 7.79 4.07
N LYS A 95 7.75 7.59 3.05
CA LYS A 95 7.93 6.57 1.98
C LYS A 95 9.12 6.89 1.06
N ALA A 96 10.15 7.58 1.54
CA ALA A 96 11.22 8.09 0.69
C ALA A 96 12.15 7.00 0.15
N GLN A 97 12.36 5.89 0.86
CA GLN A 97 13.20 4.80 0.36
C GLN A 97 12.75 3.44 0.89
N LYS A 98 11.73 2.84 0.26
CA LYS A 98 11.50 1.40 0.42
C LYS A 98 12.59 0.65 -0.36
N LYS A 99 13.68 0.32 0.33
CA LYS A 99 14.70 -0.60 -0.17
C LYS A 99 14.00 -1.94 -0.41
N ASN A 100 13.72 -2.25 -1.67
CA ASN A 100 13.14 -3.53 -2.09
C ASN A 100 14.17 -4.65 -1.88
N ASP A 101 14.41 -5.03 -0.63
CA ASP A 101 15.20 -6.20 -0.26
C ASP A 101 14.26 -7.40 -0.11
N GLY A 102 14.30 -8.27 -1.13
CA GLY A 102 13.55 -9.52 -1.14
C GLY A 102 13.50 -10.13 -2.53
N LYS A 103 14.50 -10.96 -2.87
CA LYS A 103 14.57 -11.85 -4.04
C LYS A 103 14.79 -11.28 -5.45
N HIS A 104 14.60 -9.99 -5.74
CA HIS A 104 14.91 -9.43 -7.07
C HIS A 104 16.34 -8.82 -7.18
N ASN A 105 17.09 -8.77 -6.07
CA ASN A 105 18.39 -8.07 -5.98
C ASN A 105 19.62 -8.93 -6.25
N SER A 106 19.53 -10.26 -6.43
CA SER A 106 20.73 -11.05 -6.77
C SER A 106 21.18 -10.86 -8.22
N VAL A 107 20.27 -10.47 -9.11
CA VAL A 107 20.60 -10.16 -10.52
C VAL A 107 21.08 -8.71 -10.66
N LYS A 108 20.47 -7.76 -9.95
CA LYS A 108 20.91 -6.34 -9.96
C LYS A 108 22.28 -6.10 -9.32
N SER A 109 22.77 -7.00 -8.46
CA SER A 109 24.12 -6.90 -7.92
C SER A 109 25.20 -7.30 -8.92
N LYS A 110 24.91 -8.22 -9.85
CA LYS A 110 25.86 -8.71 -10.87
C LYS A 110 25.86 -7.87 -12.15
N TYR A 111 24.71 -7.31 -12.54
CA TYR A 111 24.56 -6.64 -13.84
C TYR A 111 24.20 -5.14 -13.73
N ILE A 112 24.74 -4.34 -14.66
CA ILE A 112 24.29 -2.99 -15.01
C ILE A 112 23.10 -3.13 -15.96
N THR A 113 22.02 -2.42 -15.67
CA THR A 113 20.81 -2.37 -16.48
C THR A 113 20.83 -1.15 -17.39
N SER A 114 20.62 -1.35 -18.69
CA SER A 114 20.32 -0.28 -19.65
C SER A 114 18.99 -0.57 -20.34
N ASN A 115 18.21 0.46 -20.65
CA ASN A 115 16.95 0.30 -21.38
C ASN A 115 17.04 1.09 -22.68
N GLY A 116 16.97 0.38 -23.82
CA GLY A 116 17.03 0.97 -25.15
C GLY A 116 15.86 0.46 -25.98
N ARG A 117 15.00 1.37 -26.45
CA ARG A 117 13.83 1.04 -27.29
C ARG A 117 12.91 -0.03 -26.67
N GLY A 118 12.82 -0.04 -25.34
CA GLY A 118 12.04 -0.99 -24.53
C GLY A 118 12.57 -2.43 -24.55
N ILE A 119 13.83 -2.62 -24.96
CA ILE A 119 14.62 -3.82 -24.71
C ILE A 119 15.47 -3.55 -23.46
N VAL A 120 15.49 -4.49 -22.52
CA VAL A 120 16.29 -4.40 -21.30
C VAL A 120 17.62 -5.08 -21.54
N TYR A 121 18.73 -4.38 -21.36
CA TYR A 121 20.07 -4.92 -21.48
C TYR A 121 20.68 -5.12 -20.08
N LEU A 122 21.21 -6.30 -19.83
CA LEU A 122 21.93 -6.67 -18.60
C LEU A 122 23.39 -6.95 -18.95
N PHE A 123 24.28 -6.09 -18.46
CA PHE A 123 25.73 -6.18 -18.72
C PHE A 123 26.51 -6.40 -17.43
N PRO A 124 27.63 -7.12 -17.43
CA PRO A 124 28.38 -7.39 -16.20
C PRO A 124 28.96 -6.10 -15.61
N ARG A 125 28.84 -5.91 -14.29
CA ARG A 125 29.33 -4.70 -13.60
C ARG A 125 30.84 -4.52 -13.59
N ASN A 126 31.59 -5.59 -13.77
CA ASN A 126 33.03 -5.60 -13.53
C ASN A 126 33.85 -5.15 -14.76
N LEU A 127 33.21 -4.67 -15.82
CA LEU A 127 33.87 -4.25 -17.06
C LEU A 127 33.64 -2.77 -17.33
N SER A 128 34.65 -2.11 -17.90
CA SER A 128 34.51 -0.76 -18.45
C SER A 128 33.48 -0.78 -19.57
N TRP A 129 32.69 0.29 -19.67
CA TRP A 129 31.64 0.35 -20.67
C TRP A 129 31.46 1.72 -21.28
N HIS A 130 31.05 1.71 -22.55
CA HIS A 130 30.73 2.90 -23.32
C HIS A 130 29.47 2.65 -24.14
N ILE A 131 28.58 3.66 -24.19
CA ILE A 131 27.37 3.63 -25.01
C ILE A 131 27.51 4.66 -26.11
N ALA A 132 27.25 4.24 -27.34
CA ALA A 132 27.05 5.12 -28.49
C ALA A 132 25.67 4.85 -29.06
N ASN A 133 24.76 5.81 -28.89
CA ASN A 133 23.42 5.73 -29.47
C ASN A 133 23.37 6.59 -30.73
N MET A 134 23.01 5.97 -31.86
CA MET A 134 22.61 6.67 -33.06
C MET A 134 21.13 6.39 -33.34
N LYS A 135 20.51 7.21 -34.20
CA LYS A 135 19.06 7.26 -34.44
C LYS A 135 18.40 5.87 -34.53
N ASP A 136 19.05 4.91 -35.20
CA ASP A 136 18.54 3.54 -35.43
C ASP A 136 19.45 2.41 -34.92
N THR A 137 20.56 2.74 -34.27
CA THR A 137 21.51 1.75 -33.69
C THR A 137 21.83 2.07 -32.25
N ALA A 138 21.89 1.04 -31.40
CA ALA A 138 22.41 1.16 -30.05
C ALA A 138 23.65 0.28 -29.92
N ASP A 139 24.80 0.93 -29.76
CA ASP A 139 26.10 0.26 -29.64
C ASP A 139 26.58 0.34 -28.19
N TYR A 140 26.85 -0.83 -27.62
CA TYR A 140 27.28 -1.02 -26.25
C TYR A 140 28.64 -1.72 -26.27
N LYS A 141 29.70 -0.99 -25.92
CA LYS A 141 31.04 -1.58 -25.75
C LYS A 141 31.24 -1.93 -24.28
N PHE A 142 31.49 -3.21 -23.98
CA PHE A 142 31.76 -3.73 -22.63
C PHE A 142 33.08 -4.50 -22.64
N GLY A 143 34.14 -3.91 -22.08
CA GLY A 143 35.49 -4.44 -22.22
C GLY A 143 35.89 -4.60 -23.69
N ASN A 144 36.12 -5.84 -24.12
CA ASN A 144 36.46 -6.18 -25.51
C ASN A 144 35.23 -6.52 -26.36
N ASP A 145 34.06 -6.69 -25.74
CA ASP A 145 32.84 -7.07 -26.43
C ASP A 145 32.07 -5.84 -26.93
N LEU A 146 31.56 -5.92 -28.15
CA LEU A 146 30.69 -4.93 -28.77
C LEU A 146 29.32 -5.55 -29.00
N VAL A 147 28.31 -5.09 -28.26
CA VAL A 147 26.91 -5.46 -28.47
C VAL A 147 26.24 -4.37 -29.29
N GLN A 148 25.67 -4.73 -30.43
CA GLN A 148 24.97 -3.77 -31.30
C GLN A 148 23.52 -4.20 -31.48
N GLU A 149 22.60 -3.25 -31.39
CA GLU A 149 21.20 -3.42 -31.77
C GLU A 149 20.90 -2.60 -33.01
N TYR A 150 20.39 -3.25 -34.06
CA TYR A 150 19.90 -2.60 -35.27
C TYR A 150 18.59 -3.24 -35.73
N LYS A 151 17.50 -2.45 -35.69
CA LYS A 151 16.16 -2.92 -36.10
C LYS A 151 15.78 -4.25 -35.45
N HIS A 152 15.93 -4.37 -34.13
CA HIS A 152 15.67 -5.60 -33.36
C HIS A 152 16.67 -6.75 -33.56
N ASN A 153 17.65 -6.62 -34.45
CA ASN A 153 18.73 -7.59 -34.57
C ASN A 153 19.81 -7.28 -33.54
N ILE A 154 20.18 -8.28 -32.75
CA ILE A 154 21.25 -8.20 -31.77
C ILE A 154 22.49 -8.85 -32.36
N PHE A 155 23.59 -8.10 -32.34
CA PHE A 155 24.91 -8.54 -32.76
C PHE A 155 25.87 -8.53 -31.57
N LEU A 156 26.76 -9.52 -31.50
CA LEU A 156 27.90 -9.56 -30.60
C LEU A 156 29.16 -9.60 -31.45
N ASN A 157 30.05 -8.61 -31.30
CA ASN A 157 31.29 -8.54 -32.05
C ASN A 157 31.08 -8.65 -33.58
N LYS A 158 30.00 -8.00 -34.07
CA LYS A 158 29.50 -8.03 -35.47
C LYS A 158 28.88 -9.34 -35.93
N GLU A 159 28.84 -10.37 -35.09
CA GLU A 159 28.15 -11.62 -35.40
C GLU A 159 26.68 -11.55 -34.96
N PHE A 160 25.76 -11.99 -35.81
CA PHE A 160 24.34 -12.01 -35.49
C PHE A 160 24.05 -13.07 -34.43
N VAL A 161 23.42 -12.66 -33.33
CA VAL A 161 23.03 -13.57 -32.24
C VAL A 161 21.54 -13.91 -32.30
N GLY A 162 20.69 -12.93 -32.58
CA GLY A 162 19.25 -13.17 -32.60
C GLY A 162 18.40 -11.90 -32.65
N LEU A 163 17.08 -12.11 -32.62
CA LEU A 163 16.08 -11.05 -32.61
C LEU A 163 15.61 -10.75 -31.19
N ALA A 164 15.64 -9.47 -30.81
CA ALA A 164 15.10 -8.97 -29.55
C ALA A 164 13.95 -7.98 -29.82
N HIS A 165 12.78 -8.28 -29.26
CA HIS A 165 11.59 -7.45 -29.37
C HIS A 165 11.37 -6.62 -28.11
N LEU A 166 10.41 -5.70 -28.18
CA LEU A 166 9.94 -4.94 -27.01
C LEU A 166 9.62 -5.88 -25.84
N GLY A 167 10.23 -5.58 -24.68
CA GLY A 167 10.15 -6.34 -23.44
C GLY A 167 11.22 -7.42 -23.27
N ASP A 168 11.94 -7.80 -24.33
CA ASP A 168 13.02 -8.79 -24.26
C ASP A 168 14.18 -8.26 -23.40
N THR A 169 14.81 -9.19 -22.71
CA THR A 169 15.99 -8.95 -21.89
C THR A 169 17.20 -9.57 -22.57
N VAL A 170 18.16 -8.75 -22.98
CA VAL A 170 19.42 -9.17 -23.59
C VAL A 170 20.48 -9.21 -22.47
N ILE A 171 21.06 -10.37 -22.21
CA ILE A 171 22.04 -10.57 -21.14
C ILE A 171 23.39 -10.87 -21.76
N LEU A 172 24.39 -10.05 -21.47
CA LEU A 172 25.79 -10.36 -21.76
C LEU A 172 26.43 -11.03 -20.54
N ASP A 173 26.88 -12.27 -20.67
CA ASP A 173 27.62 -12.97 -19.61
C ASP A 173 28.76 -13.77 -20.24
N GLN A 174 29.99 -13.55 -19.76
CA GLN A 174 31.20 -14.26 -20.21
C GLN A 174 31.38 -14.30 -21.74
N GLY A 175 31.15 -13.18 -22.43
CA GLY A 175 31.31 -13.09 -23.90
C GLY A 175 30.23 -13.84 -24.69
N LYS A 176 29.07 -14.14 -24.08
CA LYS A 176 27.91 -14.70 -24.75
C LYS A 176 26.68 -13.83 -24.49
N ILE A 177 25.85 -13.69 -25.51
CA ILE A 177 24.55 -13.04 -25.38
C ILE A 177 23.45 -14.10 -25.21
N GLU A 178 22.64 -13.96 -24.17
CA GLU A 178 21.40 -14.68 -23.97
C GLU A 178 20.21 -13.72 -24.12
N ILE A 179 19.31 -13.99 -25.08
CA ILE A 179 18.08 -13.21 -25.25
C ILE A 179 16.96 -13.92 -24.49
N ARG A 180 16.57 -13.37 -23.34
CA ARG A 180 15.42 -13.82 -22.56
C ARG A 180 14.19 -13.03 -22.93
N ARG A 181 13.23 -13.69 -23.56
CA ARG A 181 11.93 -13.09 -23.84
C ARG A 181 11.13 -12.96 -22.53
N PRO A 182 10.45 -11.84 -22.26
CA PRO A 182 9.60 -11.75 -21.10
C PRO A 182 8.48 -12.75 -21.35
N TYR A 183 8.25 -13.63 -20.39
CA TYR A 183 7.16 -14.60 -20.52
C TYR A 183 5.80 -13.91 -20.58
N PHE A 184 5.70 -12.64 -20.16
CA PHE A 184 4.45 -11.92 -19.95
C PHE A 184 4.38 -10.56 -20.67
N TRP A 185 3.17 -10.17 -21.07
CA TRP A 185 2.76 -8.83 -21.52
C TRP A 185 2.10 -8.11 -20.36
N GLU A 186 2.38 -6.83 -20.21
CA GLU A 186 1.66 -5.95 -19.31
C GLU A 186 0.68 -5.10 -20.12
N PHE A 187 -0.57 -5.04 -19.67
CA PHE A 187 -1.64 -4.29 -20.30
C PHE A 187 -2.37 -3.49 -19.22
N VAL A 188 -2.45 -2.18 -19.37
CA VAL A 188 -3.18 -1.32 -18.42
C VAL A 188 -4.63 -1.21 -18.88
N SER A 189 -5.58 -1.37 -17.97
CA SER A 189 -7.00 -1.29 -18.33
C SER A 189 -7.37 0.06 -18.95
N PRO A 190 -7.99 0.08 -20.13
CA PRO A 190 -8.35 1.30 -20.81
C PRO A 190 -9.61 1.97 -20.22
N SER A 191 -10.44 1.26 -19.44
CA SER A 191 -11.50 1.88 -18.63
C SER A 191 -10.99 2.82 -17.52
N GLY A 192 -9.68 3.06 -17.45
CA GLY A 192 -9.10 4.16 -16.69
C GLY A 192 -8.87 3.87 -15.20
N LYS A 193 -9.00 2.62 -14.76
CA LYS A 193 -8.89 2.26 -13.34
C LYS A 193 -7.48 1.94 -12.88
N GLY A 194 -6.47 2.05 -13.74
CA GLY A 194 -5.07 1.85 -13.38
C GLY A 194 -4.72 0.43 -12.92
N ILE A 195 -5.54 -0.57 -13.27
CA ILE A 195 -5.25 -1.99 -13.02
C ILE A 195 -4.29 -2.47 -14.11
N VAL A 196 -3.22 -3.16 -13.70
CA VAL A 196 -2.23 -3.72 -14.62
C VAL A 196 -2.48 -5.21 -14.79
N TYR A 197 -2.81 -5.62 -16.01
CA TYR A 197 -2.97 -7.02 -16.36
C TYR A 197 -1.68 -7.62 -16.90
N VAL A 198 -1.34 -8.82 -16.47
CA VAL A 198 -0.10 -9.51 -16.84
C VAL A 198 -0.43 -10.87 -17.47
N PHE A 199 -0.09 -11.07 -18.74
CA PHE A 199 -0.52 -12.23 -19.54
C PHE A 199 0.63 -12.93 -20.27
N PRO A 200 0.64 -14.26 -20.40
CA PRO A 200 1.66 -14.94 -21.20
C PRO A 200 1.66 -14.52 -22.69
N LYS A 201 2.83 -14.21 -23.26
CA LYS A 201 2.99 -13.72 -24.66
C LYS A 201 2.53 -14.74 -25.72
N ASN A 202 2.48 -16.03 -25.39
CA ASN A 202 2.08 -17.10 -26.30
C ASN A 202 0.55 -17.22 -26.47
N LEU A 203 -0.24 -16.33 -25.87
CA LEU A 203 -1.70 -16.36 -25.97
C LEU A 203 -2.20 -15.25 -26.88
N LYS A 204 -3.05 -15.63 -27.84
CA LYS A 204 -3.80 -14.66 -28.64
C LYS A 204 -4.72 -13.86 -27.71
N MET A 205 -4.63 -12.55 -27.78
CA MET A 205 -5.43 -11.62 -27.01
C MET A 205 -6.36 -10.85 -27.95
N SER A 206 -7.63 -10.75 -27.59
CA SER A 206 -8.54 -9.75 -28.13
C SER A 206 -9.16 -8.95 -27.00
N PHE A 207 -9.39 -7.67 -27.27
CA PHE A 207 -9.84 -6.70 -26.28
C PHE A 207 -11.08 -5.98 -26.79
N ALA A 208 -12.10 -5.86 -25.94
CA ALA A 208 -13.29 -5.07 -26.18
C ALA A 208 -13.66 -4.30 -24.90
N ALA A 209 -13.41 -2.99 -24.90
CA ALA A 209 -13.90 -2.09 -23.87
C ALA A 209 -15.31 -1.62 -24.21
N ASN A 210 -16.16 -1.50 -23.19
CA ASN A 210 -17.30 -0.60 -23.21
C ASN A 210 -17.21 0.34 -21.99
N ASN A 211 -18.06 1.35 -21.94
CA ASN A 211 -17.98 2.39 -20.90
C ASN A 211 -18.03 1.87 -19.45
N ASN A 212 -18.54 0.66 -19.22
CA ASN A 212 -18.78 0.11 -17.87
C ASN A 212 -18.04 -1.21 -17.59
N SER A 213 -17.35 -1.78 -18.57
CA SER A 213 -16.68 -3.07 -18.43
C SER A 213 -15.62 -3.29 -19.50
N ASP A 214 -14.49 -3.85 -19.08
CA ASP A 214 -13.44 -4.31 -19.98
C ASP A 214 -13.56 -5.82 -20.15
N ASN A 215 -13.80 -6.27 -21.39
CA ASN A 215 -13.81 -7.68 -21.74
C ASN A 215 -12.53 -8.02 -22.51
N MET A 216 -11.78 -8.98 -21.98
CA MET A 216 -10.57 -9.53 -22.56
C MET A 216 -10.79 -10.99 -22.88
N ASN A 217 -10.39 -11.44 -24.08
CA ASN A 217 -10.32 -12.86 -24.39
C ASN A 217 -8.85 -13.24 -24.65
N ILE A 218 -8.35 -14.19 -23.86
CA ILE A 218 -6.94 -14.55 -23.81
C ILE A 218 -6.80 -16.06 -23.89
N GLY A 219 -6.31 -16.53 -25.05
CA GLY A 219 -6.08 -17.95 -25.27
C GLY A 219 -7.32 -18.84 -25.06
N GLY A 220 -8.52 -18.29 -25.34
CA GLY A 220 -9.81 -18.95 -25.16
C GLY A 220 -10.45 -18.75 -23.78
N SER A 221 -9.79 -18.03 -22.86
CA SER A 221 -10.38 -17.65 -21.57
C SER A 221 -10.88 -16.20 -21.60
N GLN A 222 -12.10 -15.97 -21.13
CA GLN A 222 -12.70 -14.65 -21.03
C GLN A 222 -12.42 -14.04 -19.65
N ILE A 223 -11.75 -12.90 -19.61
CA ILE A 223 -11.58 -12.08 -18.42
C ILE A 223 -12.51 -10.88 -18.55
N ARG A 224 -13.30 -10.61 -17.52
CA ARG A 224 -14.17 -9.43 -17.46
C ARG A 224 -13.84 -8.62 -16.22
N GLU A 225 -13.63 -7.33 -16.42
CA GLU A 225 -13.62 -6.34 -15.35
C GLU A 225 -14.95 -5.60 -15.33
N CYS A 226 -15.57 -5.50 -14.16
CA CYS A 226 -16.74 -4.65 -13.94
C CYS A 226 -16.66 -4.10 -12.52
N ASP A 227 -16.62 -2.77 -12.35
CA ASP A 227 -16.57 -2.14 -11.01
C ASP A 227 -15.49 -2.72 -10.09
N ASN A 228 -14.26 -2.82 -10.60
CA ASN A 228 -13.09 -3.36 -9.89
C ASN A 228 -13.19 -4.87 -9.60
N LYS A 229 -14.31 -5.52 -9.94
CA LYS A 229 -14.48 -6.97 -9.79
C LYS A 229 -13.95 -7.66 -11.03
N ILE A 230 -13.07 -8.63 -10.79
CA ILE A 230 -12.43 -9.43 -11.81
C ILE A 230 -13.15 -10.77 -11.91
N PHE A 231 -13.53 -11.15 -13.13
CA PHE A 231 -14.16 -12.43 -13.44
C PHE A 231 -13.33 -13.19 -14.48
N LEU A 232 -13.19 -14.51 -14.30
CA LEU A 232 -12.58 -15.42 -15.26
C LEU A 232 -13.63 -16.45 -15.71
N ASN A 233 -13.93 -16.49 -17.00
CA ASN A 233 -14.96 -17.35 -17.59
C ASN A 233 -16.29 -17.26 -16.83
N GLY A 234 -16.68 -16.03 -16.45
CA GLY A 234 -17.89 -15.75 -15.67
C GLY A 234 -17.79 -16.01 -14.17
N LYS A 235 -16.71 -16.64 -13.69
CA LYS A 235 -16.49 -16.89 -12.26
C LYS A 235 -15.79 -15.70 -11.60
N TYR A 236 -16.35 -15.22 -10.49
CA TYR A 236 -15.73 -14.16 -9.69
C TYR A 236 -14.37 -14.60 -9.11
N CYS A 237 -13.35 -13.77 -9.29
CA CYS A 237 -11.97 -14.02 -8.83
C CYS A 237 -11.52 -13.08 -7.71
N GLY A 238 -12.12 -11.89 -7.60
CA GLY A 238 -11.79 -10.93 -6.55
C GLY A 238 -11.98 -9.48 -6.98
N ILE A 239 -11.51 -8.55 -6.13
CA ILE A 239 -11.49 -7.11 -6.42
C ILE A 239 -10.04 -6.66 -6.66
N ALA A 240 -9.81 -5.89 -7.74
CA ALA A 240 -8.55 -5.23 -8.06
C ALA A 240 -8.78 -3.71 -8.18
N ASN A 241 -7.92 -2.92 -7.55
CA ASN A 241 -7.98 -1.46 -7.56
C ASN A 241 -6.83 -0.88 -8.39
N ALA A 242 -6.83 0.45 -8.57
CA ALA A 242 -5.71 1.15 -9.19
C ALA A 242 -4.37 0.80 -8.53
N GLY A 243 -3.38 0.44 -9.35
CA GLY A 243 -2.07 -0.02 -8.90
C GLY A 243 -1.98 -1.52 -8.59
N ASP A 244 -3.11 -2.25 -8.51
CA ASP A 244 -3.09 -3.71 -8.40
C ASP A 244 -2.68 -4.35 -9.73
N SER A 245 -2.03 -5.51 -9.63
CA SER A 245 -1.68 -6.33 -10.79
C SER A 245 -2.52 -7.61 -10.85
N VAL A 246 -3.16 -7.85 -11.98
CA VAL A 246 -3.94 -9.08 -12.25
C VAL A 246 -3.12 -9.98 -13.14
N ILE A 247 -2.59 -11.06 -12.57
CA ILE A 247 -1.68 -11.98 -13.26
C ILE A 247 -2.47 -13.21 -13.73
N PHE A 248 -2.48 -13.44 -15.03
CA PHE A 248 -3.05 -14.63 -15.63
C PHE A 248 -2.02 -15.74 -15.74
N LYS A 249 -2.38 -16.91 -15.22
CA LYS A 249 -1.61 -18.14 -15.40
C LYS A 249 -2.49 -19.15 -16.10
N LYS A 250 -2.13 -19.46 -17.35
CA LYS A 250 -2.77 -20.57 -18.07
C LYS A 250 -2.34 -21.87 -17.40
N GLY A 251 -3.32 -22.68 -16.99
CA GLY A 251 -3.05 -24.04 -16.57
C GLY A 251 -2.61 -24.90 -17.76
N SER A 252 -1.85 -25.96 -17.50
CA SER A 252 -1.64 -27.06 -18.45
C SER A 252 -2.98 -27.65 -18.93
N PHE A 253 -2.98 -28.50 -19.97
CA PHE A 253 -4.18 -29.11 -20.56
C PHE A 253 -5.14 -29.78 -19.54
N LEU A 254 -4.64 -30.12 -18.35
CA LEU A 254 -5.38 -30.72 -17.23
C LEU A 254 -5.69 -29.74 -16.08
N SER A 255 -5.10 -28.54 -16.03
CA SER A 255 -5.35 -27.55 -14.97
C SER A 255 -6.13 -26.34 -15.49
N ARG A 256 -7.11 -25.88 -14.69
CA ARG A 256 -7.91 -24.70 -15.02
C ARG A 256 -7.02 -23.45 -15.04
N SER A 257 -7.24 -22.56 -16.01
CA SER A 257 -6.67 -21.21 -15.99
C SER A 257 -6.98 -20.55 -14.63
N THR A 258 -6.00 -19.82 -14.09
CA THR A 258 -6.14 -19.11 -12.81
C THR A 258 -5.78 -17.64 -12.96
N LEU A 259 -6.44 -16.81 -12.17
CA LEU A 259 -6.09 -15.41 -11.97
C LEU A 259 -5.56 -15.22 -10.56
N CYS A 260 -4.46 -14.49 -10.44
CA CYS A 260 -3.91 -14.06 -9.16
C CYS A 260 -3.92 -12.54 -9.12
N ILE A 261 -4.57 -11.96 -8.09
CA ILE A 261 -4.57 -10.52 -7.87
C ILE A 261 -3.45 -10.22 -6.88
N LYS A 262 -2.42 -9.51 -7.34
CA LYS A 262 -1.35 -9.00 -6.50
C LYS A 262 -1.67 -7.56 -6.14
N LYS A 263 -1.83 -7.30 -4.84
CA LYS A 263 -2.13 -5.96 -4.34
C LYS A 263 -0.93 -5.03 -4.54
N GLY A 264 -1.21 -3.85 -5.10
CA GLY A 264 -0.29 -2.73 -5.11
C GLY A 264 -0.09 -2.21 -3.69
N LEU A 265 1.11 -1.68 -3.41
CA LEU A 265 1.51 -1.13 -2.11
C LEU A 265 1.12 0.34 -1.96
#